data_AF-A0A1U0YCJ3-F1
#
_entry.id   AF-A0A1U0YCJ3-F1
#
_cell.length_a   1.000
_cell.length_b   1.000
_cell.length_c   1.000
_cell.angle_alpha   90.00
_cell.angle_beta   90.00
_cell.angle_gamma   90.00
#
_symmetry.space_group_name_H-M   'P 1'
#
loop_
_entity.id
_entity.type
_entity.pdbx_description
1 polymer ?
#
loop_
_entity_poly.entity_id
_entity_poly.type
_entity_poly.pdbx_seq_one_letter_code
_entity_poly.pdbx_strand_id
1 'polypeptide(L)'
;MAKLAQVVPYLDMSAPRGQRLAPEMREEIAEVAPSTLNDGAVKTAKLGEGAVTEPKLAAGAVTSPKIASKGVKAVNIDDAAVGTAQLAAGAVTAAKAGVGVVTAHDSAGNAIKLDAVPMTSTDYTALTTKEPNVLYLLSD
;
A
#
# COMPACT_ATOMS: atom_id res chain seq x y z
N MET A 1 -32.35 -34.13 -49.95
CA MET A 1 -31.29 -33.42 -49.19
C MET A 1 -31.24 -31.90 -49.46
N ALA A 2 -31.69 -31.38 -50.62
CA ALA A 2 -31.61 -29.95 -50.95
C ALA A 2 -32.59 -29.00 -50.22
N LYS A 3 -33.53 -29.52 -49.41
CA LYS A 3 -34.64 -28.73 -48.83
C LYS A 3 -34.33 -28.09 -47.47
N LEU A 4 -33.19 -28.41 -46.84
CA LEU A 4 -32.81 -27.83 -45.53
C LEU A 4 -32.09 -26.46 -45.66
N ALA A 5 -31.46 -26.16 -46.80
CA ALA A 5 -30.73 -24.91 -47.00
C ALA A 5 -31.63 -23.66 -47.06
N GLN A 6 -32.94 -23.82 -47.25
CA GLN A 6 -33.93 -22.73 -47.20
C GLN A 6 -34.54 -22.52 -45.80
N VAL A 7 -34.34 -23.44 -44.85
CA VAL A 7 -35.06 -23.39 -43.55
C VAL A 7 -34.36 -22.45 -42.55
N VAL A 8 -33.09 -22.13 -42.77
CA VAL A 8 -32.34 -21.12 -41.99
C VAL A 8 -31.29 -20.48 -42.91
N PRO A 9 -31.62 -19.37 -43.61
CA PRO A 9 -30.71 -18.72 -44.57
C PRO A 9 -29.41 -18.22 -43.95
N TYR A 10 -29.33 -18.20 -42.62
CA TYR A 10 -28.18 -17.75 -41.85
C TYR A 10 -27.37 -18.89 -41.22
N LEU A 11 -27.68 -20.17 -41.51
CA LEU A 11 -27.00 -21.33 -40.91
C LEU A 11 -26.56 -22.37 -41.96
N ASP A 12 -25.26 -22.41 -42.26
CA ASP A 12 -24.60 -23.48 -43.02
C ASP A 12 -24.14 -24.61 -42.08
N MET A 13 -24.80 -25.76 -42.14
CA MET A 13 -24.44 -26.92 -41.33
C MET A 13 -23.21 -27.68 -41.84
N SER A 14 -22.73 -27.39 -43.05
CA SER A 14 -21.54 -28.02 -43.64
C SER A 14 -20.23 -27.33 -43.24
N ALA A 15 -20.29 -26.05 -42.85
CA ALA A 15 -19.15 -25.30 -42.34
C ALA A 15 -18.72 -25.75 -40.92
N PRO A 16 -17.44 -25.54 -40.53
CA PRO A 16 -16.96 -25.85 -39.18
C PRO A 16 -17.62 -24.98 -38.10
N ARG A 17 -17.72 -25.51 -36.86
CA ARG A 17 -18.26 -24.77 -35.70
C ARG A 17 -17.59 -23.38 -35.58
N GLY A 18 -18.40 -22.35 -35.38
CA GLY A 18 -17.95 -20.94 -35.34
C GLY A 18 -18.01 -20.19 -36.67
N GLN A 19 -18.13 -20.92 -37.80
CA GLN A 19 -18.26 -20.33 -39.16
C GLN A 19 -19.59 -20.68 -39.84
N ARG A 20 -20.46 -21.44 -39.14
CA ARG A 20 -21.76 -21.88 -39.64
C ARG A 20 -22.76 -20.75 -39.82
N LEU A 21 -22.54 -19.62 -39.16
CA LEU A 21 -23.42 -18.46 -39.25
C LEU A 21 -22.99 -17.54 -40.38
N ALA A 22 -23.96 -16.97 -41.09
CA ALA A 22 -23.70 -15.92 -42.06
C ALA A 22 -22.97 -14.72 -41.41
N PRO A 23 -22.14 -13.96 -42.16
CA PRO A 23 -21.34 -12.86 -41.62
C PRO A 23 -22.16 -11.84 -40.81
N GLU A 24 -23.35 -11.49 -41.29
CA GLU A 24 -24.21 -10.46 -40.69
C GLU A 24 -24.70 -10.88 -39.31
N MET A 25 -25.07 -12.16 -39.13
CA MET A 25 -25.49 -12.70 -37.84
C MET A 25 -24.31 -12.80 -36.85
N ARG A 26 -23.09 -13.02 -37.36
CA ARG A 26 -21.89 -13.05 -36.52
C ARG A 26 -21.56 -11.66 -35.97
N GLU A 27 -21.77 -10.62 -36.77
CA GLU A 27 -21.60 -9.22 -36.34
C GLU A 27 -22.61 -8.84 -35.25
N GLU A 28 -23.90 -9.16 -35.43
CA GLU A 28 -24.93 -8.90 -34.41
C GLU A 28 -24.62 -9.64 -33.10
N ILE A 29 -24.22 -10.91 -33.17
CA ILE A 29 -23.81 -11.69 -31.99
C ILE A 29 -22.59 -11.07 -31.31
N ALA A 30 -21.60 -10.59 -32.07
CA ALA A 30 -20.42 -9.95 -31.51
C ALA A 30 -20.75 -8.64 -30.78
N GLU A 31 -21.79 -7.93 -31.21
CA GLU A 31 -22.28 -6.72 -30.54
C GLU A 31 -23.00 -7.05 -29.22
N VAL A 32 -23.86 -8.07 -29.20
CA VAL A 32 -24.62 -8.45 -27.98
C VAL A 32 -23.85 -9.37 -27.02
N ALA A 33 -22.84 -10.07 -27.51
CA ALA A 33 -22.00 -11.02 -26.78
C ALA A 33 -20.54 -10.90 -27.23
N PRO A 34 -19.88 -9.75 -26.95
CA PRO A 34 -18.48 -9.56 -27.31
C PRO A 34 -17.59 -10.59 -26.61
N SER A 35 -16.48 -10.95 -27.26
CA SER A 35 -15.48 -11.86 -26.71
C SER A 35 -14.70 -11.24 -25.53
N THR A 36 -14.81 -9.93 -25.35
CA THR A 36 -14.21 -9.15 -24.27
C THR A 36 -15.27 -8.34 -23.54
N LEU A 37 -14.92 -7.89 -22.33
CA LEU A 37 -15.75 -6.96 -21.59
C LEU A 37 -15.51 -5.55 -22.12
N ASN A 38 -16.60 -4.86 -22.45
CA ASN A 38 -16.55 -3.43 -22.73
C ASN A 38 -16.11 -2.64 -21.48
N ASP A 39 -15.55 -1.46 -21.68
CA ASP A 39 -15.18 -0.57 -20.58
C ASP A 39 -16.37 -0.28 -19.67
N GLY A 40 -16.15 -0.43 -18.35
CA GLY A 40 -17.20 -0.25 -17.35
C GLY A 40 -18.30 -1.33 -17.35
N ALA A 41 -18.14 -2.41 -18.13
CA ALA A 41 -19.09 -3.53 -18.12
C ALA A 41 -19.19 -4.18 -16.72
N VAL A 42 -18.12 -4.17 -15.93
CA VAL A 42 -18.13 -4.63 -14.54
C VAL A 42 -18.39 -3.44 -13.62
N LYS A 43 -19.62 -3.36 -13.11
CA LYS A 43 -20.03 -2.43 -12.05
C LYS A 43 -19.93 -3.14 -10.70
N THR A 44 -19.93 -2.38 -9.61
CA THR A 44 -19.81 -2.92 -8.24
C THR A 44 -20.81 -4.06 -7.96
N ALA A 45 -22.07 -3.93 -8.37
CA ALA A 45 -23.10 -4.95 -8.16
C ALA A 45 -22.84 -6.30 -8.88
N LYS A 46 -21.91 -6.34 -9.84
CA LYS A 46 -21.51 -7.56 -10.56
C LYS A 46 -20.36 -8.30 -9.85
N LEU A 47 -19.74 -7.68 -8.85
CA LEU A 47 -18.70 -8.30 -8.04
C LEU A 47 -19.32 -8.81 -6.74
N GLY A 48 -19.43 -10.14 -6.63
CA GLY A 48 -19.80 -10.79 -5.38
C GLY A 48 -18.67 -10.73 -4.33
N GLU A 49 -19.00 -11.18 -3.12
CA GLU A 49 -18.01 -11.34 -2.06
C GLU A 49 -16.89 -12.30 -2.49
N GLY A 50 -15.64 -11.95 -2.20
CA GLY A 50 -14.47 -12.75 -2.59
C GLY A 50 -14.20 -12.82 -4.11
N ALA A 51 -14.94 -12.08 -4.95
CA ALA A 51 -14.72 -12.08 -6.39
C ALA A 51 -13.30 -11.60 -6.76
N VAL A 52 -12.81 -10.58 -6.06
CA VAL A 52 -11.44 -10.06 -6.20
C VAL A 52 -10.60 -10.55 -5.01
N THR A 53 -9.68 -11.48 -5.28
CA THR A 53 -8.74 -12.05 -4.31
C THR A 53 -7.34 -11.52 -4.59
N GLU A 54 -6.40 -11.69 -3.66
CA GLU A 54 -5.02 -11.22 -3.81
C GLU A 54 -4.35 -11.65 -5.13
N PRO A 55 -4.42 -12.91 -5.60
CA PRO A 55 -3.81 -13.30 -6.88
C PRO A 55 -4.43 -12.62 -8.12
N LYS A 56 -5.60 -11.98 -7.98
CA LYS A 56 -6.27 -11.25 -9.07
C LYS A 56 -5.84 -9.78 -9.13
N LEU A 57 -5.09 -9.30 -8.14
CA LEU A 57 -4.55 -7.94 -8.13
C LEU A 57 -3.12 -7.97 -8.65
N ALA A 58 -2.88 -7.35 -9.79
CA ALA A 58 -1.54 -7.15 -10.32
C ALA A 58 -0.73 -6.18 -9.41
N ALA A 59 0.60 -6.30 -9.45
CA ALA A 59 1.48 -5.37 -8.76
C ALA A 59 1.18 -3.92 -9.18
N GLY A 60 0.99 -3.02 -8.20
CA GLY A 60 0.66 -1.62 -8.44
C GLY A 60 -0.81 -1.33 -8.82
N ALA A 61 -1.70 -2.34 -8.82
CA ALA A 61 -3.12 -2.13 -9.16
C ALA A 61 -3.85 -1.20 -8.16
N VAL A 62 -3.42 -1.19 -6.89
CA VAL A 62 -3.95 -0.30 -5.84
C VAL A 62 -2.96 0.82 -5.59
N THR A 63 -3.21 1.99 -6.18
CA THR A 63 -2.39 3.20 -6.00
C THR A 63 -2.97 4.11 -4.91
N SER A 64 -2.19 5.08 -4.42
CA SER A 64 -2.63 5.98 -3.34
C SER A 64 -4.00 6.65 -3.58
N PRO A 65 -4.35 7.13 -4.79
CA PRO A 65 -5.68 7.69 -5.05
C PRO A 65 -6.84 6.69 -4.94
N LYS A 66 -6.56 5.38 -4.97
CA LYS A 66 -7.56 4.32 -4.79
C LYS A 66 -7.79 3.96 -3.33
N ILE A 67 -6.93 4.42 -2.42
CA ILE A 67 -7.07 4.21 -0.98
C ILE A 67 -7.86 5.39 -0.40
N ALA A 68 -9.04 5.11 0.15
CA ALA A 68 -9.87 6.12 0.79
C ALA A 68 -9.16 6.72 2.02
N SER A 69 -9.59 7.92 2.44
CA SER A 69 -9.12 8.51 3.70
C SER A 69 -9.40 7.57 4.87
N LYS A 70 -8.38 7.34 5.72
CA LYS A 70 -8.41 6.35 6.82
C LYS A 70 -8.66 4.90 6.36
N GLY A 71 -8.40 4.61 5.08
CA GLY A 71 -8.57 3.27 4.50
C GLY A 71 -7.56 2.25 5.03
N VAL A 72 -6.37 2.71 5.42
CA VAL A 72 -5.36 1.88 6.11
C VAL A 72 -5.55 2.04 7.62
N LYS A 73 -5.82 0.93 8.30
CA LYS A 73 -5.95 0.83 9.76
C LYS A 73 -4.69 0.20 10.36
N ALA A 74 -4.53 0.28 11.68
CA ALA A 74 -3.39 -0.34 12.37
C ALA A 74 -3.26 -1.85 12.08
N VAL A 75 -4.37 -2.58 12.00
CA VAL A 75 -4.39 -4.03 11.67
C VAL A 75 -3.88 -4.34 10.25
N ASN A 76 -3.75 -3.34 9.38
CA ASN A 76 -3.23 -3.51 8.03
C ASN A 76 -1.71 -3.28 7.95
N ILE A 77 -1.07 -2.89 9.05
CA ILE A 77 0.36 -2.57 9.11
C ILE A 77 1.02 -3.63 9.98
N ASP A 78 1.85 -4.46 9.37
CA ASP A 78 2.60 -5.48 10.08
C ASP A 78 3.69 -4.87 10.97
N ASP A 79 4.17 -5.67 11.92
CA ASP A 79 5.27 -5.29 12.79
C ASP A 79 6.50 -4.91 11.95
N ALA A 80 7.12 -3.78 12.30
CA ALA A 80 8.27 -3.20 11.59
C ALA A 80 8.03 -2.81 10.11
N ALA A 81 6.80 -2.81 9.61
CA ALA A 81 6.49 -2.37 8.24
C ALA A 81 6.80 -0.88 7.99
N VAL A 82 6.86 -0.05 9.04
CA VAL A 82 7.21 1.38 8.95
C VAL A 82 8.63 1.59 9.48
N GLY A 83 9.56 1.84 8.56
CA GLY A 83 10.95 2.15 8.86
C GLY A 83 11.29 3.64 8.73
N THR A 84 12.57 3.98 8.87
CA THR A 84 13.06 5.37 8.81
C THR A 84 12.82 6.02 7.46
N ALA A 85 12.87 5.27 6.35
CA ALA A 85 12.61 5.80 5.01
C ALA A 85 11.16 6.27 4.82
N GLN A 86 10.21 5.72 5.59
CA GLN A 86 8.79 6.09 5.56
C GLN A 86 8.46 7.26 6.49
N LEU A 87 9.39 7.65 7.37
CA LEU A 87 9.19 8.70 8.36
C LEU A 87 9.94 9.97 7.94
N ALA A 88 9.18 11.03 7.66
CA ALA A 88 9.76 12.36 7.49
C ALA A 88 10.34 12.89 8.82
N ALA A 89 11.26 13.85 8.74
CA ALA A 89 11.78 14.55 9.92
C ALA A 89 10.63 15.16 10.74
N GLY A 90 10.59 14.84 12.04
CA GLY A 90 9.54 15.31 12.95
C GLY A 90 8.20 14.58 12.84
N ALA A 91 8.07 13.53 12.01
CA ALA A 91 6.83 12.75 11.90
C ALA A 91 6.42 12.07 13.22
N VAL A 92 7.39 11.69 14.04
CA VAL A 92 7.18 11.17 15.39
C VAL A 92 7.36 12.32 16.39
N THR A 93 6.28 12.72 17.04
CA THR A 93 6.30 13.75 18.09
C THR A 93 6.71 13.14 19.43
N ALA A 94 7.15 13.99 20.38
CA ALA A 94 7.50 13.52 21.72
C ALA A 94 6.37 12.79 22.44
N ALA A 95 5.11 13.19 22.21
CA ALA A 95 3.94 12.52 22.78
C ALA A 95 3.65 11.14 22.16
N LYS A 96 4.29 10.81 21.04
CA LYS A 96 4.20 9.52 20.35
C LYS A 96 5.48 8.70 20.44
N ALA A 97 6.56 9.31 20.94
CA ALA A 97 7.78 8.62 21.25
C ALA A 97 7.53 7.64 22.41
N GLY A 98 7.97 6.40 22.24
CA GLY A 98 7.90 5.38 23.29
C GLY A 98 8.82 5.71 24.47
N VAL A 99 8.70 4.94 25.55
CA VAL A 99 9.59 5.05 26.70
C VAL A 99 11.03 4.79 26.28
N GLY A 100 11.96 5.61 26.78
CA GLY A 100 13.40 5.47 26.49
C GLY A 100 13.87 6.20 25.23
N VAL A 101 12.97 6.83 24.47
CA VAL A 101 13.35 7.65 23.30
C VAL A 101 13.72 9.07 23.76
N VAL A 102 14.91 9.53 23.37
CA VAL A 102 15.30 10.93 23.58
C VAL A 102 14.61 11.81 22.55
N THR A 103 13.83 12.78 23.03
CA THR A 103 13.07 13.71 22.18
C THR A 103 13.61 15.13 22.25
N ALA A 104 14.37 15.46 23.30
CA ALA A 104 15.04 16.74 23.46
C ALA A 104 16.40 16.72 22.74
N HIS A 105 16.68 17.78 21.99
CA HIS A 105 17.94 17.96 21.26
C HIS A 105 18.46 19.39 21.49
N ASP A 106 19.78 19.56 21.49
CA ASP A 106 20.41 20.88 21.58
C ASP A 106 20.34 21.65 20.24
N SER A 107 20.90 22.86 20.19
CA SER A 107 20.92 23.69 18.97
C SER A 107 21.76 23.10 17.82
N ALA A 108 22.61 22.11 18.10
CA ALA A 108 23.38 21.36 17.11
C ALA A 108 22.70 20.03 16.71
N GLY A 109 21.55 19.72 17.31
CA GLY A 109 20.81 18.48 17.05
C GLY A 109 21.31 17.27 17.84
N ASN A 110 22.17 17.44 18.84
CA ASN A 110 22.59 16.33 19.70
C ASN A 110 21.50 16.00 20.70
N ALA A 111 21.30 14.71 20.95
CA ALA A 111 20.37 14.22 21.96
C ALA A 111 20.75 14.77 23.35
N ILE A 112 19.78 15.40 24.01
CA ILE A 112 19.93 15.83 25.41
C ILE A 112 19.54 14.65 26.28
N LYS A 113 20.54 13.98 26.86
CA LYS A 113 20.37 12.92 27.84
C LYS A 113 20.97 13.40 29.16
N LEU A 114 20.20 13.38 30.24
CA LEU A 114 20.72 13.69 31.57
C LEU A 114 21.49 12.47 32.09
N ASP A 115 22.78 12.39 31.74
CA ASP A 115 23.67 11.39 32.34
C ASP A 115 24.16 11.94 33.68
N ALA A 116 23.87 11.23 34.77
CA ALA A 116 24.34 11.58 36.11
C ALA A 116 25.65 10.84 36.38
N VAL A 117 26.75 11.59 36.53
CA VAL A 117 28.08 11.01 36.77
C VAL A 117 28.56 11.42 38.16
N PRO A 118 28.67 10.47 39.12
CA PRO A 118 29.29 10.74 40.40
C PRO A 118 30.80 10.92 40.22
N MET A 119 31.37 11.98 40.83
CA MET A 119 32.81 12.25 40.82
C MET A 119 33.22 13.13 42.00
N THR A 120 34.53 13.24 42.25
CA THR A 120 35.03 14.17 43.28
C THR A 120 35.08 15.61 42.75
N SER A 121 35.03 16.59 43.66
CA SER A 121 35.24 18.00 43.30
C SER A 121 36.60 18.24 42.64
N THR A 122 37.64 17.49 43.04
CA THR A 122 38.97 17.54 42.42
C THR A 122 38.91 17.10 40.96
N ASP A 123 38.31 15.94 40.68
CA ASP A 123 38.20 15.41 39.32
C ASP A 123 37.36 16.33 38.41
N TYR A 124 36.29 16.92 38.95
CA TYR A 124 35.47 17.87 38.21
C TYR A 124 36.23 19.12 37.78
N THR A 125 37.08 19.65 38.67
CA THR A 125 37.93 20.81 38.36
C THR A 125 39.04 20.49 37.35
N ALA A 126 39.48 19.23 37.30
CA ALA A 126 40.48 18.76 36.34
C ALA A 126 39.92 18.55 34.92
N LEU A 127 38.59 18.52 34.73
CA LEU A 127 37.97 18.41 33.41
C LEU A 127 38.29 19.63 32.53
N THR A 128 38.95 19.40 31.41
CA THR A 128 39.29 20.40 30.38
C THR A 128 38.05 20.90 29.62
N THR A 129 37.05 20.04 29.46
CA THR A 129 35.74 20.35 28.88
C THR A 129 34.65 19.67 29.69
N LYS A 130 33.59 20.41 29.99
CA LYS A 130 32.41 19.90 30.70
C LYS A 130 31.32 19.65 29.68
N GLU A 131 30.82 18.42 29.63
CA GLU A 131 29.76 18.05 28.69
C GLU A 131 28.47 18.78 29.09
N PRO A 132 27.85 19.57 28.18
CA PRO A 132 26.73 20.43 28.53
C PRO A 132 25.46 19.68 28.97
N ASN A 133 25.36 18.38 28.65
CA ASN A 133 24.21 17.54 28.97
C ASN A 133 24.47 16.56 30.14
N VAL A 134 25.60 16.66 30.84
CA VAL A 134 25.95 15.77 31.96
C VAL A 134 25.73 16.47 33.30
N LEU A 135 25.00 15.83 34.21
CA LEU A 135 24.91 16.26 35.60
C LEU A 135 26.02 15.59 36.41
N TYR A 136 27.02 16.38 36.78
CA TYR A 136 28.11 15.92 37.64
C TYR A 136 27.68 15.99 39.11
N LEU A 137 27.58 14.82 39.75
CA LEU A 137 27.22 14.71 41.17
C LEU A 137 28.51 14.71 41.97
N LEU A 138 28.89 15.89 42.48
CA LEU A 138 30.11 16.03 43.26
C LEU A 138 29.92 15.44 44.65
N SER A 139 30.81 14.51 44.99
CA SER A 139 30.92 13.95 46.33
C SER A 139 32.31 14.24 46.87
N ASP A 140 32.37 15.18 47.79
CA ASP A 140 33.51 15.56 48.62
C ASP A 140 33.13 15.52 50.11
#